data_AF-A0A1H9S2Z6-F1
#
_entry.id   AF-A0A1H9S2Z6-F1
#
_cell.length_a   1.000
_cell.length_b   1.000
_cell.length_c   1.000
_cell.angle_alpha   90.00
_cell.angle_beta   90.00
_cell.angle_gamma   90.00
#
_symmetry.space_group_name_H-M   'P 1'
#
loop_
_entity.id
_entity.type
_entity.pdbx_description
1 polymer ?
#
loop_
_entity_poly.entity_id
_entity_poly.type
_entity_poly.pdbx_seq_one_letter_code
_entity_poly.pdbx_strand_id
1 'polypeptide(L)'
;MTGGIAGWGGLLEPAAGGLPHGPPPDPVTACSVHHMPEPEKNSRTTGQRASGAATQRLRVRRELAAAATELFATKGYEATTVDEIAAAAGVARRTFFRHFRSKEEAIFPDHDDTLVRAQAVLEAAPAHEHPLDTVCRGIKEVMKMYAASPKGSVERYKLTREVPALREREIASVARYERLFTRYLLGHFDEEAHRDGISGYDEPLLAEVAASAVVTAHNHVLRRWLRSGAEGDVMTQLDHAFAIVRRTFGTGFGAHRPAGEQPAASVARRDEVLVTVARTDAPLGEIMSTIERALSRD
;
A
#
# COMPACT_ATOMS: atom_id res chain seq x y z
N MET A 1 9.45 -19.08 45.97
CA MET A 1 9.96 -18.33 47.13
C MET A 1 11.40 -17.93 46.83
N THR A 2 11.66 -16.61 46.90
CA THR A 2 12.92 -15.89 47.20
C THR A 2 14.20 -16.29 46.45
N GLY A 3 14.97 -15.43 45.78
CA GLY A 3 15.14 -13.97 45.90
C GLY A 3 16.65 -13.63 46.04
N GLY A 4 17.11 -12.48 45.55
CA GLY A 4 18.49 -11.97 45.75
C GLY A 4 19.15 -11.45 44.47
N ILE A 5 18.77 -10.33 43.86
CA ILE A 5 19.18 -8.93 44.12
C ILE A 5 20.62 -8.74 44.63
N ALA A 6 21.46 -8.09 43.81
CA ALA A 6 22.62 -7.34 44.25
C ALA A 6 22.64 -6.00 43.49
N GLY A 7 22.27 -4.93 44.20
CA GLY A 7 22.55 -3.56 43.81
C GLY A 7 23.69 -3.02 44.67
N TRP A 8 24.46 -2.09 44.12
CA TRP A 8 25.26 -1.13 44.90
C TRP A 8 25.22 0.21 44.17
N GLY A 9 24.60 1.19 44.83
CA GLY A 9 24.63 2.60 44.46
C GLY A 9 25.78 3.34 45.14
N GLY A 10 25.97 4.59 44.74
CA GLY A 10 26.86 5.55 45.39
C GLY A 10 26.77 6.92 44.72
N LEU A 11 25.98 7.80 45.32
CA LEU A 11 25.72 9.19 44.93
C LEU A 11 26.51 10.13 45.88
N LEU A 12 26.93 11.29 45.35
CA LEU A 12 27.15 12.61 45.98
C LEU A 12 28.58 13.19 46.11
N GLU A 13 28.65 14.43 45.57
CA GLU A 13 29.65 15.53 45.49
C GLU A 13 30.14 16.09 46.87
N PRO A 14 30.73 17.31 47.04
CA PRO A 14 31.33 18.33 46.12
C PRO A 14 32.69 18.92 46.60
N ALA A 15 33.33 19.79 45.82
CA ALA A 15 34.17 20.88 46.37
C ALA A 15 34.43 22.02 45.36
N ALA A 16 34.38 23.25 45.88
CA ALA A 16 34.43 24.53 45.22
C ALA A 16 35.83 25.20 45.24
N GLY A 17 35.97 26.29 44.47
CA GLY A 17 37.04 27.30 44.57
C GLY A 17 37.83 27.44 43.26
N GLY A 18 38.13 28.61 42.69
CA GLY A 18 37.92 30.02 43.03
C GLY A 18 38.65 30.83 41.95
N LEU A 19 38.06 31.93 41.49
CA LEU A 19 38.66 32.85 40.51
C LEU A 19 39.56 33.89 41.20
N PRO A 20 40.56 34.45 40.49
CA PRO A 20 40.99 35.83 40.75
C PRO A 20 40.71 36.76 39.57
N HIS A 21 40.13 37.91 39.89
CA HIS A 21 39.85 39.06 39.03
C HIS A 21 41.14 39.82 38.64
N GLY A 22 41.28 40.16 37.36
CA GLY A 22 42.21 41.18 36.84
C GLY A 22 41.44 42.40 36.29
N PRO A 23 42.07 43.59 36.19
CA PRO A 23 41.40 44.88 35.96
C PRO A 23 41.04 45.13 34.48
N PRO A 24 40.15 46.10 34.16
CA PRO A 24 39.61 46.28 32.82
C PRO A 24 40.52 47.15 31.94
N PRO A 25 40.54 46.95 30.61
CA PRO A 25 40.96 47.95 29.66
C PRO A 25 39.76 48.65 28.99
N ASP A 26 39.95 49.94 28.70
CA ASP A 26 39.06 50.90 28.04
C ASP A 26 38.84 50.61 26.53
N PRO A 27 37.83 51.25 25.88
CA PRO A 27 37.16 50.71 24.71
C PRO A 27 37.85 51.08 23.39
N VAL A 28 37.97 50.11 22.47
CA VAL A 28 38.46 50.36 21.11
C VAL A 28 37.59 49.64 20.07
N THR A 29 36.82 50.44 19.36
CA THR A 29 36.45 50.35 17.93
C THR A 29 35.66 49.12 17.44
N ALA A 30 34.42 49.40 17.02
CA ALA A 30 33.52 48.51 16.30
C ALA A 30 34.18 47.94 15.03
N CYS A 31 34.19 46.61 14.93
CA CYS A 31 34.54 45.88 13.72
C CYS A 31 33.24 45.35 13.08
N SER A 32 32.97 45.77 11.85
CA SER A 32 31.79 45.40 11.07
C SER A 32 31.78 43.91 10.75
N VAL A 33 30.65 43.24 11.01
CA VAL A 33 30.46 41.82 10.72
C VAL A 33 30.32 41.63 9.21
N HIS A 34 31.27 40.94 8.59
CA HIS A 34 31.11 40.42 7.23
C HIS A 34 29.99 39.36 7.23
N HIS A 35 28.93 39.67 6.49
CA HIS A 35 27.81 38.77 6.17
C HIS A 35 28.34 37.50 5.47
N MET A 36 28.23 36.34 6.12
CA MET A 36 28.36 35.03 5.47
C MET A 36 27.17 34.83 4.53
N PRO A 37 27.36 34.38 3.28
CA PRO A 37 26.23 33.98 2.45
C PRO A 37 25.63 32.67 3.01
N GLU A 38 24.32 32.66 3.22
CA GLU A 38 23.55 31.46 3.54
C GLU A 38 23.76 30.36 2.48
N PRO A 39 23.73 29.07 2.85
CA PRO A 39 23.82 27.99 1.88
C PRO A 39 22.53 27.95 1.03
N GLU A 40 22.63 28.32 -0.24
CA GLU A 40 21.54 28.16 -1.20
C GLU A 40 21.07 26.69 -1.24
N LYS A 41 19.75 26.53 -1.08
CA LYS A 41 19.01 25.27 -1.07
C LYS A 41 19.31 24.43 -2.33
N ASN A 42 20.07 23.36 -2.15
CA ASN A 42 20.39 22.34 -3.16
C ASN A 42 19.21 21.37 -3.46
N SER A 43 17.97 21.78 -3.19
CA SER A 43 16.77 20.94 -3.29
C SER A 43 16.40 20.56 -4.73
N ARG A 44 16.80 21.36 -5.72
CA ARG A 44 16.54 21.09 -7.16
C ARG A 44 17.39 19.94 -7.72
N THR A 45 18.65 19.82 -7.30
CA THR A 45 19.58 18.80 -7.80
C THR A 45 19.27 17.40 -7.25
N THR A 46 18.80 17.32 -6.00
CA THR A 46 18.44 16.06 -5.33
C THR A 46 17.16 15.47 -5.91
N GLY A 47 16.15 16.29 -6.20
CA GLY A 47 14.89 15.86 -6.82
C GLY A 47 15.08 15.33 -8.26
N GLN A 48 15.93 16.00 -9.06
CA GLN A 48 16.24 15.57 -10.43
C GLN A 48 17.02 14.25 -10.48
N ARG A 49 18.00 14.06 -9.58
CA ARG A 49 18.74 12.78 -9.49
C ARG A 49 17.86 11.62 -9.00
N ALA A 50 16.98 11.88 -8.03
CA ALA A 50 16.02 10.88 -7.54
C ALA A 50 15.01 10.48 -8.62
N SER A 51 14.52 11.45 -9.41
CA SER A 51 13.64 11.21 -10.56
C SER A 51 14.34 10.38 -11.65
N GLY A 52 15.58 10.72 -12.01
CA GLY A 52 16.37 9.95 -12.98
C GLY A 52 16.64 8.52 -12.53
N ALA A 53 16.95 8.31 -11.24
CA ALA A 53 17.15 6.98 -10.68
C ALA A 53 15.86 6.13 -10.66
N ALA A 54 14.69 6.75 -10.42
CA ALA A 54 13.40 6.08 -10.49
C ALA A 54 13.06 5.66 -11.93
N THR A 55 13.23 6.56 -12.90
CA THR A 55 13.02 6.28 -14.33
C THR A 55 13.93 5.17 -14.83
N GLN A 56 15.22 5.19 -14.46
CA GLN A 56 16.16 4.13 -14.84
C GLN A 56 15.77 2.79 -14.23
N ARG A 57 15.33 2.78 -12.97
CA ARG A 57 14.87 1.56 -12.29
C ARG A 57 13.64 0.95 -12.99
N LEU A 58 12.69 1.79 -13.40
CA LEU A 58 11.50 1.35 -14.13
C LEU A 58 11.87 0.80 -15.51
N ARG A 59 12.80 1.45 -16.22
CA ARG A 59 13.30 0.99 -17.52
C ARG A 59 13.92 -0.41 -17.41
N VAL A 60 14.87 -0.59 -16.49
CA VAL A 60 15.53 -1.90 -16.26
C VAL A 60 14.51 -2.97 -15.89
N ARG A 61 13.52 -2.63 -15.05
CA ARG A 61 12.45 -3.56 -14.67
C ARG A 61 11.64 -4.03 -15.89
N ARG A 62 11.32 -3.13 -16.82
CA ARG A 62 10.60 -3.44 -18.07
C ARG A 62 11.44 -4.26 -19.04
N GLU A 63 12.73 -3.94 -19.19
CA GLU A 63 13.67 -4.70 -20.04
C GLU A 63 13.80 -6.15 -19.55
N LEU A 64 13.94 -6.37 -18.24
CA LEU A 64 13.96 -7.70 -17.63
C LEU A 64 12.65 -8.47 -17.86
N ALA A 65 11.50 -7.82 -17.74
CA ALA A 65 10.19 -8.44 -17.95
C ALA A 65 9.95 -8.82 -19.43
N ALA A 66 10.39 -7.97 -20.36
CA ALA A 66 10.34 -8.26 -21.79
C ALA A 66 11.21 -9.47 -22.13
N ALA A 67 12.46 -9.48 -21.66
CA ALA A 67 13.39 -10.60 -21.84
C ALA A 67 12.83 -11.93 -21.26
N ALA A 68 12.24 -11.88 -20.07
CA ALA A 68 11.60 -13.06 -19.47
C ALA A 68 10.43 -13.57 -20.32
N THR A 69 9.57 -12.68 -20.79
CA THR A 69 8.40 -13.04 -21.62
C THR A 69 8.85 -13.68 -22.94
N GLU A 70 9.85 -13.11 -23.60
CA GLU A 70 10.39 -13.64 -24.86
C GLU A 70 11.05 -15.00 -24.68
N LEU A 71 11.89 -15.17 -23.65
CA LEU A 71 12.56 -16.45 -23.37
C LEU A 71 11.55 -17.54 -22.98
N PHE A 72 10.52 -17.21 -22.19
CA PHE A 72 9.48 -18.18 -21.87
C PHE A 72 8.68 -18.60 -23.10
N ALA A 73 8.41 -17.68 -24.03
CA ALA A 73 7.71 -18.00 -25.27
C ALA A 73 8.54 -18.84 -26.25
N THR A 74 9.85 -18.60 -26.31
CA THR A 74 10.74 -19.22 -27.32
C THR A 74 11.43 -20.50 -26.82
N LYS A 75 11.89 -20.50 -25.55
CA LYS A 75 12.63 -21.62 -24.93
C LYS A 75 11.75 -22.46 -24.00
N GLY A 76 10.62 -21.91 -23.57
CA GLY A 76 9.77 -22.51 -22.55
C GLY A 76 10.16 -22.06 -21.13
N TYR A 77 9.18 -22.04 -20.24
CA TYR A 77 9.33 -21.57 -18.87
C TYR A 77 10.33 -22.40 -18.04
N GLU A 78 10.27 -23.73 -18.09
CA GLU A 78 11.13 -24.59 -17.28
C GLU A 78 12.60 -24.52 -17.70
N ALA A 79 12.85 -24.46 -19.01
CA ALA A 79 14.19 -24.40 -19.56
C ALA A 79 14.86 -23.01 -19.42
N THR A 80 14.11 -21.98 -19.01
CA THR A 80 14.63 -20.62 -18.86
C THR A 80 15.10 -20.35 -17.44
N THR A 81 16.33 -19.84 -17.31
CA THR A 81 16.96 -19.49 -16.03
C THR A 81 16.98 -17.97 -15.80
N VAL A 82 17.11 -17.56 -14.53
CA VAL A 82 17.29 -16.14 -14.18
C VAL A 82 18.55 -15.54 -14.79
N ASP A 83 19.62 -16.34 -14.94
CA ASP A 83 20.87 -15.85 -15.53
C ASP A 83 20.71 -15.52 -17.01
N GLU A 84 19.96 -16.33 -17.75
CA GLU A 84 19.64 -16.08 -19.15
C GLU A 84 18.77 -14.83 -19.32
N ILE A 85 17.77 -14.65 -18.45
CA ILE A 85 16.93 -13.45 -18.45
C ILE A 85 17.77 -12.20 -18.18
N ALA A 86 18.64 -12.26 -17.17
CA ALA A 86 19.51 -11.14 -16.81
C ALA A 86 20.51 -10.81 -17.94
N ALA A 87 21.11 -11.84 -18.55
CA ALA A 87 22.02 -11.70 -19.68
C ALA A 87 21.31 -11.10 -20.91
N ALA A 88 20.11 -11.57 -21.24
CA ALA A 88 19.30 -11.04 -22.34
C ALA A 88 18.92 -9.56 -22.12
N ALA A 89 18.69 -9.15 -20.87
CA ALA A 89 18.44 -7.77 -20.52
C ALA A 89 19.71 -6.92 -20.30
N GLY A 90 20.91 -7.49 -20.51
CA GLY A 90 22.18 -6.76 -20.36
C GLY A 90 22.52 -6.35 -18.92
N VAL A 91 22.02 -7.07 -17.92
CA VAL A 91 22.27 -6.77 -16.50
C VAL A 91 22.80 -7.98 -15.73
N ALA A 92 23.45 -7.73 -14.59
CA ALA A 92 23.90 -8.80 -13.71
C ALA A 92 22.73 -9.52 -13.01
N ARG A 93 22.91 -10.80 -12.67
CA ARG A 93 21.96 -11.61 -11.86
C ARG A 93 21.50 -10.89 -10.59
N ARG A 94 22.42 -10.23 -9.86
CA ARG A 94 22.08 -9.43 -8.65
C ARG A 94 21.11 -8.28 -8.95
N THR A 95 21.19 -7.68 -10.14
CA THR A 95 20.25 -6.66 -10.57
C THR A 95 18.87 -7.26 -10.79
N PHE A 96 18.74 -8.44 -11.41
CA PHE A 96 17.46 -9.14 -11.51
C PHE A 96 16.79 -9.28 -10.14
N PHE A 97 17.51 -9.82 -9.15
CA PHE A 97 16.96 -10.05 -7.81
C PHE A 97 16.64 -8.77 -7.02
N ARG A 98 17.20 -7.61 -7.43
CA ARG A 98 16.80 -6.31 -6.90
C ARG A 98 15.40 -5.90 -7.38
N HIS A 99 14.96 -6.41 -8.52
CA HIS A 99 13.65 -6.10 -9.09
C HIS A 99 12.63 -7.22 -8.81
N PHE A 100 13.03 -8.49 -8.91
CA PHE A 100 12.12 -9.62 -8.84
C PHE A 100 12.65 -10.69 -7.88
N ARG A 101 11.78 -11.25 -7.05
CA ARG A 101 12.16 -12.31 -6.11
C ARG A 101 12.37 -13.65 -6.81
N SER A 102 11.74 -13.83 -7.97
CA SER A 102 11.76 -15.07 -8.74
C SER A 102 11.48 -14.81 -10.23
N LYS A 103 11.66 -15.82 -11.09
CA LYS A 103 11.45 -15.67 -12.54
C LYS A 103 9.97 -15.54 -12.92
N GLU A 104 9.06 -16.09 -12.11
CA GLU A 104 7.61 -16.01 -12.29
C GLU A 104 7.11 -14.58 -12.05
N GLU A 105 7.75 -13.85 -11.14
CA GLU A 105 7.39 -12.46 -10.84
C GLU A 105 7.68 -11.52 -12.02
N ALA A 106 8.69 -11.84 -12.85
CA ALA A 106 9.08 -11.01 -13.99
C ALA A 106 7.98 -10.90 -15.07
N ILE A 107 6.99 -11.80 -15.08
CA ILE A 107 5.87 -11.75 -16.02
C ILE A 107 4.86 -10.65 -15.66
N PHE A 108 4.81 -10.25 -14.40
CA PHE A 108 3.86 -9.27 -13.90
C PHE A 108 4.55 -8.07 -13.25
N PRO A 109 5.41 -7.32 -13.98
CA PRO A 109 6.28 -6.32 -13.38
C PRO A 109 5.51 -5.16 -12.75
N ASP A 110 4.33 -4.85 -13.28
CA ASP A 110 3.59 -3.63 -12.95
C ASP A 110 2.51 -3.86 -11.88
N HIS A 111 2.28 -5.09 -11.39
CA HIS A 111 1.18 -5.35 -10.44
C HIS A 111 1.38 -4.66 -9.09
N ASP A 112 2.60 -4.64 -8.56
CA ASP A 112 2.88 -3.98 -7.29
C ASP A 112 2.66 -2.46 -7.39
N ASP A 113 3.15 -1.82 -8.46
CA ASP A 113 2.93 -0.39 -8.73
C ASP A 113 1.44 -0.09 -8.99
N THR A 114 0.74 -1.01 -9.65
CA THR A 114 -0.69 -0.88 -9.93
C THR A 114 -1.52 -1.05 -8.67
N LEU A 115 -1.10 -1.89 -7.73
CA LEU A 115 -1.73 -2.01 -6.42
C LEU A 115 -1.61 -0.70 -5.64
N VAL A 116 -0.45 -0.04 -5.69
CA VAL A 116 -0.24 1.29 -5.10
C VAL A 116 -1.16 2.34 -5.75
N ARG A 117 -1.29 2.34 -7.08
CA ARG A 117 -2.21 3.25 -7.78
C ARG A 117 -3.68 3.00 -7.43
N ALA A 118 -4.07 1.73 -7.38
CA ALA A 118 -5.42 1.34 -6.96
C ALA A 118 -5.69 1.81 -5.52
N GLN A 119 -4.74 1.64 -4.60
CA GLN A 119 -4.85 2.13 -3.22
C GLN A 119 -4.98 3.66 -3.18
N ALA A 120 -4.16 4.40 -3.93
CA ALA A 120 -4.25 5.86 -4.00
C ALA A 120 -5.63 6.34 -4.50
N VAL A 121 -6.25 5.59 -5.42
CA VAL A 121 -7.62 5.85 -5.89
C VAL A 121 -8.64 5.73 -4.75
N LEU A 122 -8.50 4.74 -3.88
CA LEU A 122 -9.36 4.53 -2.72
C LEU A 122 -9.14 5.61 -1.65
N GLU A 123 -7.90 6.00 -1.40
CA GLU A 123 -7.53 7.03 -0.42
C GLU A 123 -8.01 8.43 -0.83
N ALA A 124 -8.00 8.73 -2.13
CA ALA A 124 -8.45 10.00 -2.68
C ALA A 124 -9.97 10.06 -2.97
N ALA A 125 -10.75 9.07 -2.49
CA ALA A 125 -12.18 9.00 -2.75
C ALA A 125 -12.93 10.20 -2.15
N PRO A 126 -13.78 10.92 -2.92
CA PRO A 126 -14.64 11.95 -2.39
C PRO A 126 -15.59 11.40 -1.33
N ALA A 127 -15.86 12.18 -0.28
CA ALA A 127 -16.72 11.78 0.83
C ALA A 127 -18.20 11.55 0.46
N HIS A 128 -18.60 11.80 -0.79
CA HIS A 128 -19.95 11.54 -1.29
C HIS A 128 -19.98 10.43 -2.35
N GLU A 129 -18.82 9.90 -2.75
CA GLU A 129 -18.75 8.79 -3.70
C GLU A 129 -19.17 7.49 -2.99
N HIS A 130 -20.02 6.71 -3.64
CA HIS A 130 -20.43 5.42 -3.09
C HIS A 130 -19.23 4.47 -2.99
N PRO A 131 -18.97 3.78 -1.86
CA PRO A 131 -17.77 2.97 -1.67
C PRO A 131 -17.55 1.91 -2.76
N LEU A 132 -18.62 1.27 -3.23
CA LEU A 132 -18.54 0.30 -4.32
C LEU A 132 -18.11 0.93 -5.65
N ASP A 133 -18.50 2.18 -5.92
CA ASP A 133 -18.06 2.90 -7.12
C ASP A 133 -16.56 3.23 -7.02
N THR A 134 -16.10 3.62 -5.84
CA THR A 134 -14.68 3.82 -5.54
C THR A 134 -13.86 2.56 -5.80
N VAL A 135 -14.34 1.39 -5.35
CA VAL A 135 -13.69 0.09 -5.62
C VAL A 135 -13.67 -0.24 -7.11
N CYS A 136 -14.80 -0.02 -7.81
CA CYS A 136 -14.88 -0.19 -9.26
C CYS A 136 -13.90 0.73 -10.00
N ARG A 137 -13.70 1.97 -9.52
CA ARG A 137 -12.69 2.90 -10.03
C ARG A 137 -11.28 2.44 -9.74
N GLY A 138 -11.01 1.87 -8.56
CA GLY A 138 -9.71 1.32 -8.17
C GLY A 138 -9.26 0.16 -9.05
N ILE A 139 -10.12 -0.83 -9.29
CA ILE A 139 -9.77 -1.98 -10.13
C ILE A 139 -9.58 -1.60 -11.61
N LYS A 140 -10.14 -0.47 -12.09
CA LYS A 140 -9.85 0.03 -13.45
C LYS A 140 -8.38 0.35 -13.67
N GLU A 141 -7.60 0.62 -12.63
CA GLU A 141 -6.14 0.76 -12.76
C GLU A 141 -5.46 -0.52 -13.27
N VAL A 142 -6.00 -1.69 -12.91
CA VAL A 142 -5.54 -2.98 -13.43
C VAL A 142 -5.87 -3.09 -14.92
N MET A 143 -7.10 -2.72 -15.32
CA MET A 143 -7.47 -2.74 -16.74
C MET A 143 -6.58 -1.81 -17.57
N LYS A 144 -6.33 -0.58 -17.10
CA LYS A 144 -5.43 0.38 -17.75
C LYS A 144 -4.01 -0.16 -17.89
N MET A 145 -3.49 -0.85 -16.86
CA MET A 145 -2.18 -1.49 -16.91
C MET A 145 -2.11 -2.54 -18.05
N TYR A 146 -3.13 -3.38 -18.21
CA TYR A 146 -3.18 -4.35 -19.32
C TYR A 146 -3.36 -3.67 -20.69
N ALA A 147 -4.19 -2.62 -20.76
CA ALA A 147 -4.47 -1.84 -21.96
C ALA A 147 -3.29 -0.98 -22.44
N ALA A 148 -2.34 -0.66 -21.57
CA ALA A 148 -1.13 0.10 -21.95
C ALA A 148 -0.20 -0.68 -22.91
N SER A 149 -0.27 -2.01 -22.91
CA SER A 149 0.46 -2.86 -23.87
C SER A 149 -0.39 -4.08 -24.24
N PRO A 150 -1.38 -3.93 -25.14
CA PRO A 150 -2.35 -4.99 -25.44
C PRO A 150 -1.68 -6.27 -25.99
N LYS A 151 -0.74 -6.13 -26.93
CA LYS A 151 -0.01 -7.27 -27.50
C LYS A 151 0.77 -8.04 -26.44
N GLY A 152 1.54 -7.34 -25.60
CA GLY A 152 2.32 -7.98 -24.52
C GLY A 152 1.40 -8.63 -23.47
N SER A 153 0.25 -8.02 -23.20
CA SER A 153 -0.77 -8.60 -22.33
C SER A 153 -1.37 -9.90 -22.88
N VAL A 154 -1.64 -9.98 -24.19
CA VAL A 154 -2.13 -11.21 -24.85
C VAL A 154 -1.08 -12.31 -24.79
N GLU A 155 0.19 -12.02 -25.09
CA GLU A 155 1.26 -13.03 -25.03
C GLU A 155 1.47 -13.55 -23.59
N ARG A 156 1.50 -12.65 -22.60
CA ARG A 156 1.57 -13.05 -21.18
C ARG A 156 0.36 -13.89 -20.75
N TYR A 157 -0.82 -13.57 -21.27
CA TYR A 157 -2.04 -14.33 -20.97
C TYR A 157 -1.96 -15.76 -21.53
N LYS A 158 -1.40 -15.96 -22.72
CA LYS A 158 -1.15 -17.31 -23.27
C LYS A 158 -0.23 -18.11 -22.35
N LEU A 159 0.92 -17.54 -21.97
CA LEU A 159 1.87 -18.17 -21.05
C LEU A 159 1.24 -18.55 -19.71
N THR A 160 0.47 -17.63 -19.11
CA THR A 160 -0.17 -17.85 -17.79
C THR A 160 -1.22 -18.97 -17.84
N ARG A 161 -1.86 -19.20 -18.99
CA ARG A 161 -2.81 -20.31 -19.15
C ARG A 161 -2.14 -21.67 -19.27
N GLU A 162 -0.93 -21.71 -19.84
CA GLU A 162 -0.20 -22.95 -20.14
C GLU A 162 0.74 -23.36 -19.02
N VAL A 163 1.26 -22.40 -18.25
CA VAL A 163 2.28 -22.63 -17.23
C VAL A 163 1.67 -22.52 -15.82
N PRO A 164 1.54 -23.63 -15.05
CA PRO A 164 0.93 -23.62 -13.72
C PRO A 164 1.58 -22.64 -12.73
N ALA A 165 2.91 -22.57 -12.68
CA ALA A 165 3.62 -21.68 -11.78
C ALA A 165 3.31 -20.18 -12.02
N LEU A 166 3.11 -19.79 -13.28
CA LEU A 166 2.72 -18.42 -13.62
C LEU A 166 1.26 -18.14 -13.21
N ARG A 167 0.38 -19.13 -13.36
CA ARG A 167 -1.01 -19.05 -12.90
C ARG A 167 -1.12 -18.90 -11.39
N GLU A 168 -0.33 -19.65 -10.63
CA GLU A 168 -0.26 -19.51 -9.16
C GLU A 168 0.19 -18.10 -8.76
N ARG A 169 1.18 -17.55 -9.48
CA ARG A 169 1.63 -16.16 -9.27
C ARG A 169 0.55 -15.13 -9.61
N GLU A 170 -0.23 -15.36 -10.66
CA GLU A 170 -1.38 -14.52 -11.01
C GLU A 170 -2.43 -14.55 -9.89
N ILE A 171 -2.81 -15.74 -9.40
CA ILE A 171 -3.76 -15.91 -8.29
C ILE A 171 -3.30 -15.15 -7.05
N ALA A 172 -2.03 -15.27 -6.68
CA ALA A 172 -1.46 -14.52 -5.56
C ALA A 172 -1.54 -13.00 -5.76
N SER A 173 -1.43 -12.52 -7.00
CA SER A 173 -1.58 -11.11 -7.34
C SER A 173 -3.03 -10.65 -7.24
N VAL A 174 -3.98 -11.42 -7.79
CA VAL A 174 -5.43 -11.16 -7.70
C VAL A 174 -5.86 -11.06 -6.24
N ALA A 175 -5.42 -12.00 -5.40
CA ALA A 175 -5.76 -12.02 -3.97
C ALA A 175 -5.30 -10.76 -3.22
N ARG A 176 -4.24 -10.07 -3.68
CA ARG A 176 -3.81 -8.79 -3.08
C ARG A 176 -4.80 -7.65 -3.34
N TYR A 177 -5.35 -7.58 -4.55
CA TYR A 177 -6.37 -6.59 -4.91
C TYR A 177 -7.67 -6.86 -4.16
N GLU A 178 -8.11 -8.11 -4.10
CA GLU A 178 -9.31 -8.50 -3.35
C GLU A 178 -9.19 -8.09 -1.89
N ARG A 179 -8.09 -8.45 -1.22
CA ARG A 179 -7.83 -8.02 0.17
C ARG A 179 -7.80 -6.50 0.34
N LEU A 180 -7.26 -5.76 -0.64
CA LEU A 180 -7.27 -4.29 -0.59
C LEU A 180 -8.69 -3.74 -0.63
N PHE A 181 -9.52 -4.23 -1.55
CA PHE A 181 -10.90 -3.77 -1.71
C PHE A 181 -11.80 -4.21 -0.56
N THR A 182 -11.67 -5.45 -0.06
CA THR A 182 -12.40 -5.91 1.12
C THR A 182 -12.11 -5.01 2.32
N ARG A 183 -10.84 -4.71 2.61
CA ARG A 183 -10.48 -3.80 3.70
C ARG A 183 -11.09 -2.40 3.54
N TYR A 184 -11.10 -1.88 2.31
CA TYR A 184 -11.70 -0.58 2.05
C TYR A 184 -13.22 -0.58 2.29
N LEU A 185 -13.93 -1.60 1.79
CA LEU A 185 -15.38 -1.73 1.98
C LEU A 185 -15.77 -1.95 3.44
N LEU A 186 -15.01 -2.76 4.18
CA LEU A 186 -15.19 -2.93 5.63
C LEU A 186 -15.11 -1.60 6.39
N GLY A 187 -14.19 -0.71 6.01
CA GLY A 187 -14.05 0.61 6.63
C GLY A 187 -15.13 1.64 6.25
N HIS A 188 -16.03 1.29 5.32
CA HIS A 188 -17.13 2.15 4.85
C HIS A 188 -18.49 1.43 4.94
N PHE A 189 -18.57 0.41 5.80
CA PHE A 189 -19.85 -0.20 6.12
C PHE A 189 -20.72 0.81 6.88
N ASP A 190 -21.99 0.86 6.53
CA ASP A 190 -22.97 1.76 7.15
C ASP A 190 -23.95 0.94 7.98
N GLU A 191 -23.70 0.89 9.29
CA GLU A 191 -24.54 0.18 10.28
C GLU A 191 -25.99 0.71 10.26
N GLU A 192 -26.22 1.99 9.92
CA GLU A 192 -27.55 2.58 9.91
C GLU A 192 -28.38 2.17 8.68
N ALA A 193 -27.72 1.91 7.54
CA ALA A 193 -28.34 1.44 6.32
C ALA A 193 -28.77 -0.04 6.36
N HIS A 194 -28.32 -0.80 7.39
CA HIS A 194 -28.65 -2.21 7.60
C HIS A 194 -29.61 -2.46 8.77
N ARG A 195 -30.34 -1.43 9.22
CA ARG A 195 -31.30 -1.49 10.33
C ARG A 195 -32.51 -2.44 10.14
N ASP A 196 -32.58 -3.22 9.06
CA ASP A 196 -33.59 -4.27 8.85
C ASP A 196 -33.30 -5.59 9.61
N GLY A 197 -32.42 -5.55 10.62
CA GLY A 197 -32.39 -6.57 11.68
C GLY A 197 -31.59 -7.84 11.37
N ILE A 198 -30.66 -7.79 10.40
CA ILE A 198 -29.74 -8.89 10.14
C ILE A 198 -28.40 -8.59 10.83
N SER A 199 -28.03 -9.48 11.75
CA SER A 199 -26.95 -9.33 12.73
C SER A 199 -25.61 -8.86 12.14
N GLY A 200 -24.76 -8.23 12.97
CA GLY A 200 -23.39 -7.80 12.63
C GLY A 200 -22.41 -8.89 12.14
N TYR A 201 -22.87 -10.13 11.93
CA TYR A 201 -22.15 -11.19 11.22
C TYR A 201 -22.20 -11.01 9.68
N ASP A 202 -23.18 -10.28 9.13
CA ASP A 202 -23.36 -10.16 7.69
C ASP A 202 -22.53 -9.02 7.07
N GLU A 203 -22.06 -8.07 7.88
CA GLU A 203 -21.24 -6.93 7.41
C GLU A 203 -19.89 -7.38 6.83
N PRO A 204 -19.12 -8.25 7.52
CA PRO A 204 -17.87 -8.76 6.97
C PRO A 204 -18.09 -9.60 5.71
N LEU A 205 -19.18 -10.38 5.69
CA LEU A 205 -19.54 -11.22 4.57
C LEU A 205 -19.92 -10.37 3.34
N LEU A 206 -20.73 -9.33 3.51
CA LEU A 206 -21.16 -8.47 2.40
C LEU A 206 -19.97 -7.74 1.77
N ALA A 207 -19.07 -7.19 2.58
CA ALA A 207 -17.85 -6.53 2.10
C ALA A 207 -16.94 -7.50 1.32
N GLU A 208 -16.75 -8.72 1.83
CA GLU A 208 -15.97 -9.76 1.17
C GLU A 208 -16.60 -10.19 -0.16
N VAL A 209 -17.90 -10.51 -0.15
CA VAL A 209 -18.64 -10.93 -1.35
C VAL A 209 -18.67 -9.82 -2.40
N ALA A 210 -18.90 -8.57 -2.01
CA ALA A 210 -18.92 -7.44 -2.94
C ALA A 210 -17.54 -7.20 -3.57
N ALA A 211 -16.46 -7.22 -2.78
CA ALA A 211 -15.10 -7.12 -3.29
C ALA A 211 -14.77 -8.26 -4.27
N SER A 212 -15.13 -9.49 -3.90
CA SER A 212 -14.93 -10.67 -4.74
C SER A 212 -15.73 -10.60 -6.04
N ALA A 213 -16.95 -10.07 -5.99
CA ALA A 213 -17.79 -9.84 -7.17
C ALA A 213 -17.17 -8.82 -8.13
N VAL A 214 -16.63 -7.70 -7.63
CA VAL A 214 -15.92 -6.72 -8.46
C VAL A 214 -14.69 -7.35 -9.14
N VAL A 215 -13.86 -8.06 -8.37
CA VAL A 215 -12.66 -8.73 -8.90
C VAL A 215 -13.05 -9.80 -9.93
N THR A 216 -14.10 -10.55 -9.67
CA THR A 216 -14.62 -11.59 -10.58
C THR A 216 -15.14 -10.97 -11.89
N ALA A 217 -15.94 -9.89 -11.80
CA ALA A 217 -16.44 -9.16 -12.97
C ALA A 217 -15.29 -8.60 -13.82
N HIS A 218 -14.30 -7.97 -13.18
CA HIS A 218 -13.10 -7.49 -13.85
C HIS A 218 -12.35 -8.62 -14.57
N ASN A 219 -12.06 -9.71 -13.86
CA ASN A 219 -11.33 -10.85 -14.41
C ASN A 219 -12.09 -11.53 -15.55
N HIS A 220 -13.42 -11.58 -15.49
CA HIS A 220 -14.25 -12.08 -16.58
C HIS A 220 -14.05 -11.25 -17.85
N VAL A 221 -14.20 -9.93 -17.75
CA VAL A 221 -14.04 -8.98 -18.87
C VAL A 221 -12.62 -9.02 -19.41
N LEU A 222 -11.60 -8.93 -18.54
CA LEU A 222 -10.19 -8.98 -18.91
C LEU A 222 -9.85 -10.26 -19.69
N ARG A 223 -10.21 -11.44 -19.16
CA ARG A 223 -9.90 -12.70 -19.84
C ARG A 223 -10.64 -12.85 -21.16
N ARG A 224 -11.88 -12.33 -21.27
CA ARG A 224 -12.62 -12.31 -22.54
C ARG A 224 -11.90 -11.44 -23.57
N TRP A 225 -11.52 -10.23 -23.18
CA TRP A 225 -10.81 -9.29 -24.04
C TRP A 225 -9.43 -9.82 -24.48
N LEU A 226 -8.66 -10.44 -23.59
CA LEU A 226 -7.37 -11.04 -23.93
C LEU A 226 -7.52 -12.24 -24.89
N ARG A 227 -8.60 -13.04 -24.77
CA ARG A 227 -8.91 -14.12 -25.73
C ARG A 227 -9.28 -13.60 -27.11
N SER A 228 -9.88 -12.43 -27.21
CA SER A 228 -10.18 -11.78 -28.51
C SER A 228 -8.99 -11.00 -29.07
N GLY A 229 -7.75 -11.28 -28.62
CA GLY A 229 -6.57 -10.57 -29.10
C GLY A 229 -6.49 -9.12 -28.62
N ALA A 230 -7.16 -8.79 -27.51
CA ALA A 230 -7.26 -7.44 -26.96
C ALA A 230 -7.97 -6.44 -27.90
N GLU A 231 -8.91 -6.93 -28.69
CA GLU A 231 -9.76 -6.11 -29.58
C GLU A 231 -11.04 -5.62 -28.89
N GLY A 232 -11.51 -4.45 -29.32
CA GLY A 232 -12.76 -3.83 -28.86
C GLY A 232 -12.63 -2.92 -27.63
N ASP A 233 -13.74 -2.28 -27.26
CA ASP A 233 -13.80 -1.36 -26.13
C ASP A 233 -14.00 -2.11 -24.81
N VAL A 234 -12.88 -2.46 -24.19
CA VAL A 234 -12.85 -3.17 -22.90
C VAL A 234 -13.38 -2.33 -21.74
N MET A 235 -13.27 -0.99 -21.80
CA MET A 235 -13.70 -0.11 -20.71
C MET A 235 -15.22 -0.05 -20.65
N THR A 236 -15.90 0.08 -21.79
CA THR A 236 -17.37 0.02 -21.85
C THR A 236 -17.90 -1.35 -21.38
N GLN A 237 -17.24 -2.44 -21.75
CA GLN A 237 -17.59 -3.78 -21.27
C GLN A 237 -17.42 -3.91 -19.75
N LEU A 238 -16.38 -3.29 -19.20
CA LEU A 238 -16.11 -3.29 -17.77
C LEU A 238 -17.15 -2.45 -17.00
N ASP A 239 -17.53 -1.29 -17.53
CA ASP A 239 -18.58 -0.44 -16.96
C ASP A 239 -19.93 -1.17 -16.92
N HIS A 240 -20.27 -1.90 -17.99
CA HIS A 240 -21.46 -2.74 -18.01
C HIS A 240 -21.42 -3.85 -16.93
N ALA A 241 -20.27 -4.52 -16.78
CA ALA A 241 -20.11 -5.55 -15.75
C ALA A 241 -20.23 -4.98 -14.33
N PHE A 242 -19.69 -3.78 -14.08
CA PHE A 242 -19.82 -3.12 -12.78
C PHE A 242 -21.23 -2.59 -12.50
N ALA A 243 -21.99 -2.20 -13.52
CA ALA A 243 -23.40 -1.87 -13.35
C ALA A 243 -24.22 -3.06 -12.83
N ILE A 244 -23.89 -4.29 -13.24
CA ILE A 244 -24.50 -5.52 -12.72
C ILE A 244 -24.13 -5.71 -11.24
N VAL A 245 -22.84 -5.62 -10.90
CA VAL A 245 -22.36 -5.74 -9.51
C VAL A 245 -23.03 -4.71 -8.60
N ARG A 246 -23.13 -3.44 -9.06
CA ARG A 246 -23.78 -2.35 -8.32
C ARG A 246 -25.27 -2.61 -8.10
N ARG A 247 -25.98 -3.19 -9.06
CA ARG A 247 -27.39 -3.54 -8.87
C ARG A 247 -27.58 -4.61 -7.79
N THR A 248 -26.65 -5.55 -7.69
CA THR A 248 -26.73 -6.68 -6.74
C THR A 248 -26.24 -6.33 -5.34
N PHE A 249 -25.15 -5.55 -5.24
CA PHE A 249 -24.44 -5.29 -3.97
C PHE A 249 -24.37 -3.80 -3.59
N GLY A 250 -25.08 -2.93 -4.32
CA GLY A 250 -25.08 -1.49 -4.06
C GLY A 250 -25.89 -1.06 -2.83
N THR A 251 -26.60 -1.98 -2.18
CA THR A 251 -27.30 -1.74 -0.91
C THR A 251 -26.44 -2.23 0.25
N GLY A 252 -26.31 -1.46 1.32
CA GLY A 252 -25.52 -1.81 2.51
C GLY A 252 -24.15 -1.13 2.63
N PHE A 253 -23.76 -0.29 1.67
CA PHE A 253 -22.62 0.61 1.79
C PHE A 253 -23.11 2.05 1.79
N GLY A 254 -22.63 2.86 2.74
CA GLY A 254 -22.99 4.28 2.84
C GLY A 254 -21.94 5.17 2.20
N ALA A 255 -22.38 6.23 1.51
CA ALA A 255 -21.47 7.31 1.11
C ALA A 255 -20.98 8.11 2.34
N HIS A 256 -21.71 8.08 3.45
CA HIS A 256 -21.31 8.75 4.68
C HIS A 256 -20.15 8.03 5.35
N ARG A 257 -18.94 8.54 5.16
CA ARG A 257 -17.97 8.54 6.24
C ARG A 257 -18.57 9.43 7.34
N PRO A 258 -18.79 8.97 8.59
CA PRO A 258 -19.20 9.88 9.65
C PRO A 258 -18.09 10.93 9.81
N ALA A 259 -18.33 12.10 9.21
CA ALA A 259 -17.49 13.27 9.35
C ALA A 259 -17.81 13.85 10.74
N GLY A 260 -17.23 13.28 11.79
CA GLY A 260 -17.52 13.77 13.14
C GLY A 260 -16.92 12.98 14.31
N GLU A 261 -16.68 11.68 14.18
CA GLU A 261 -16.00 10.91 15.23
C GLU A 261 -14.80 10.18 14.64
N GLN A 262 -13.67 10.89 14.58
CA GLN A 262 -12.40 10.20 14.79
C GLN A 262 -12.49 9.59 16.20
N PRO A 263 -12.35 8.27 16.38
CA PRO A 263 -12.43 7.71 17.71
C PRO A 263 -11.27 8.28 18.55
N ALA A 264 -11.60 9.20 19.46
CA ALA A 264 -10.91 9.25 20.72
C ALA A 264 -10.97 7.82 21.30
N ALA A 265 -9.87 7.36 21.90
CA ALA A 265 -9.64 5.97 22.30
C ALA A 265 -10.94 5.23 22.64
N SER A 266 -11.33 4.25 21.81
CA SER A 266 -12.56 3.49 22.03
C SER A 266 -12.24 2.17 22.73
N VAL A 267 -13.15 1.75 23.61
CA VAL A 267 -12.97 0.58 24.47
C VAL A 267 -14.17 -0.35 24.32
N ALA A 268 -13.91 -1.61 23.97
CA ALA A 268 -14.91 -2.67 23.96
C ALA A 268 -14.55 -3.73 25.02
N ARG A 269 -15.55 -4.14 25.82
CA ARG A 269 -15.44 -5.22 26.82
C ARG A 269 -16.23 -6.43 26.32
N ARG A 270 -15.58 -7.58 26.15
CA ARG A 270 -16.23 -8.86 25.86
C ARG A 270 -15.69 -9.92 26.81
N ASP A 271 -16.57 -10.51 27.60
CA ASP A 271 -16.35 -11.75 28.35
C ASP A 271 -14.95 -11.84 29.00
N GLU A 272 -14.53 -10.79 29.72
CA GLU A 272 -13.25 -10.57 30.44
C GLU A 272 -12.11 -9.86 29.68
N VAL A 273 -12.21 -9.65 28.36
CA VAL A 273 -11.17 -8.98 27.57
C VAL A 273 -11.54 -7.53 27.26
N LEU A 274 -10.60 -6.62 27.56
CA LEU A 274 -10.65 -5.21 27.21
C LEU A 274 -9.79 -4.93 25.98
N VAL A 275 -10.41 -4.52 24.86
CA VAL A 275 -9.68 -4.11 23.66
C VAL A 275 -9.78 -2.59 23.52
N THR A 276 -8.62 -1.92 23.47
CA THR A 276 -8.52 -0.46 23.26
C THR A 276 -7.88 -0.18 21.91
N VAL A 277 -8.52 0.64 21.08
CA VAL A 277 -7.98 1.09 19.79
C VAL A 277 -7.67 2.58 19.89
N ALA A 278 -6.42 2.95 19.64
CA ALA A 278 -5.95 4.34 19.69
C ALA A 278 -5.06 4.64 18.48
N ARG A 279 -4.95 5.93 18.13
CA ARG A 279 -4.01 6.39 17.11
C ARG A 279 -2.57 6.17 17.56
N THR A 280 -1.66 5.91 16.63
CA THR A 280 -0.23 5.72 16.93
C THR A 280 0.45 6.98 17.48
N ASP A 281 -0.16 8.15 17.30
CA ASP A 281 0.29 9.45 17.80
C ASP A 281 -0.52 9.95 19.02
N ALA A 282 -1.43 9.14 19.55
CA ALA A 282 -2.20 9.51 20.73
C ALA A 282 -1.28 9.58 21.98
N PRO A 283 -1.41 10.61 22.83
CA PRO A 283 -0.65 10.70 24.07
C PRO A 283 -0.94 9.50 24.98
N LEU A 284 0.11 8.84 25.47
CA LEU A 284 -0.02 7.63 26.31
C LEU A 284 -0.92 7.85 27.54
N GLY A 285 -0.89 9.05 28.14
CA GLY A 285 -1.75 9.38 29.29
C GLY A 285 -3.25 9.35 28.98
N GLU A 286 -3.64 9.69 27.75
CA GLU A 286 -5.04 9.68 27.31
C GLU A 286 -5.53 8.23 27.09
N ILE A 287 -4.66 7.38 26.55
CA ILE A 287 -4.91 5.94 26.39
C ILE A 287 -5.07 5.28 27.76
N MET A 288 -4.15 5.56 28.69
CA MET A 288 -4.17 4.99 30.04
C MET A 288 -5.40 5.42 30.85
N SER A 289 -5.76 6.71 30.82
CA SER A 289 -6.97 7.21 31.50
C SER A 289 -8.26 6.55 30.95
N THR A 290 -8.27 6.21 29.67
CA THR A 290 -9.41 5.56 29.04
C THR A 290 -9.52 4.08 29.43
N ILE A 291 -8.40 3.38 29.52
CA ILE A 291 -8.33 2.02 30.05
C ILE A 291 -8.75 1.99 31.53
N GLU A 292 -8.21 2.90 32.36
CA GLU A 292 -8.52 2.99 33.79
C GLU A 292 -10.01 3.25 34.05
N ARG A 293 -10.65 4.17 33.30
CA ARG A 293 -12.10 4.41 33.40
C ARG A 293 -12.93 3.19 33.04
N ALA A 294 -12.47 2.40 32.07
CA ALA A 294 -13.18 1.19 31.67
C ALA A 294 -13.02 0.04 32.68
N LEU A 295 -11.90 -0.01 33.39
CA LEU A 295 -11.65 -0.98 34.47
C LEU A 295 -12.26 -0.57 35.82
N SER A 296 -12.50 0.73 36.05
CA SER A 296 -13.04 1.26 37.32
C SER A 296 -14.57 1.29 37.40
N ARG A 297 -15.28 0.93 36.32
CA ARG A 297 -16.73 0.73 36.33
C ARG A 297 -17.04 -0.69 36.81
N ASP A 298 -17.04 -0.86 38.12
CA ASP A 298 -17.67 -1.97 38.87
C ASP A 298 -18.61 -1.38 39.93
#